data_AF-A0A7Y1YIB5-F1
#
_entry.id   AF-A0A7Y1YIB5-F1
#
_cell.length_a   1.000
_cell.length_b   1.000
_cell.length_c   1.000
_cell.angle_alpha   90.00
_cell.angle_beta   90.00
_cell.angle_gamma   90.00
#
_symmetry.space_group_name_H-M   'P 1'
#
loop_
_entity.id
_entity.type
_entity.pdbx_description
1 polymer ?
#
loop_
_entity_poly.entity_id
_entity_poly.type
_entity_poly.pdbx_seq_one_letter_code
_entity_poly.pdbx_strand_id
1 'polypeptide(L)'
;MIKKILIPIFIVVLASCSKTDQKQITITEFDEIFVDSLIPIEDNAFGYSTYNIILKGQTNDSIEIRTSLNRNDKSYSLFFTGTIDTRLNFDYYGGLNQYLYFNPYKATEGKLEIRYSLD
;
A
#
# COMPACT_ATOMS: atom_id res chain seq x y z
N MET A 1 -50.35 -24.81 30.76
CA MET A 1 -49.33 -23.95 31.39
C MET A 1 -47.97 -24.64 31.32
N ILE A 2 -47.12 -24.25 30.37
CA ILE A 2 -45.65 -24.37 30.43
C ILE A 2 -45.10 -23.08 29.80
N LYS A 3 -44.18 -22.46 30.54
CA LYS A 3 -43.56 -21.15 30.28
C LYS A 3 -42.29 -21.33 29.47
N LYS A 4 -42.08 -20.42 28.49
CA LYS A 4 -40.78 -19.92 27.98
C LYS A 4 -39.91 -21.00 27.28
N ILE A 5 -39.03 -20.72 26.33
CA ILE A 5 -38.07 -19.63 26.16
C ILE A 5 -37.82 -19.45 24.65
N LEU A 6 -37.85 -18.20 24.18
CA LEU A 6 -37.28 -17.78 22.90
C LEU A 6 -35.77 -18.04 22.88
N ILE A 7 -35.26 -18.79 21.91
CA ILE A 7 -33.83 -18.77 21.58
C ILE A 7 -33.67 -18.63 20.06
N PRO A 8 -33.34 -17.43 19.54
CA PRO A 8 -32.85 -17.29 18.19
C PRO A 8 -31.36 -17.67 18.20
N ILE A 9 -31.03 -18.85 17.69
CA ILE A 9 -29.64 -19.32 17.58
C ILE A 9 -29.04 -18.80 16.26
N PHE A 10 -28.20 -17.77 16.46
CA PHE A 10 -26.83 -17.73 15.93
C PHE A 10 -26.67 -17.47 14.42
N ILE A 11 -27.04 -16.26 14.00
CA ILE A 11 -26.31 -15.59 12.91
C ILE A 11 -25.03 -15.03 13.54
N VAL A 12 -23.97 -15.86 13.61
CA VAL A 12 -22.62 -15.31 13.71
C VAL A 12 -22.30 -14.75 12.34
N VAL A 13 -22.53 -13.45 12.21
CA VAL A 13 -21.92 -12.66 11.16
C VAL A 13 -20.42 -12.79 11.40
N LEU A 14 -19.76 -13.64 10.61
CA LEU A 14 -18.31 -13.59 10.41
C LEU A 14 -18.00 -12.28 9.70
N ALA A 15 -18.11 -11.17 10.43
CA ALA A 15 -17.48 -9.92 10.06
C ALA A 15 -15.98 -10.15 10.26
N SER A 16 -15.37 -10.88 9.32
CA SER A 16 -13.93 -10.85 9.13
C SER A 16 -13.61 -9.45 8.65
N CYS A 17 -13.42 -8.54 9.60
CA CYS A 17 -12.86 -7.23 9.35
C CYS A 17 -11.38 -7.48 9.06
N SER A 18 -11.03 -7.77 7.80
CA SER A 18 -9.65 -7.87 7.38
C SER A 18 -9.04 -6.48 7.54
N LYS A 19 -8.23 -6.30 8.59
CA LYS A 19 -7.35 -5.15 8.68
C LYS A 19 -6.27 -5.36 7.63
N THR A 20 -6.53 -4.95 6.39
CA THR A 20 -5.50 -4.85 5.36
C THR A 20 -4.71 -3.59 5.61
N ASP A 21 -3.39 -3.71 5.74
CA ASP A 21 -2.49 -2.57 5.78
C ASP A 21 -2.49 -1.94 4.39
N GLN A 22 -3.38 -0.98 4.17
CA GLN A 22 -3.48 -0.24 2.92
C GLN A 22 -3.39 1.25 3.20
N LYS A 23 -2.60 1.95 2.39
CA LYS A 23 -2.53 3.41 2.35
C LYS A 23 -2.77 3.93 0.95
N GLN A 24 -3.22 5.17 0.88
CA GLN A 24 -3.42 5.91 -0.36
C GLN A 24 -2.92 7.33 -0.17
N ILE A 25 -2.17 7.83 -1.14
CA ILE A 25 -1.72 9.22 -1.20
C ILE A 25 -1.93 9.77 -2.61
N THR A 26 -2.21 11.06 -2.70
CA THR A 26 -2.22 11.80 -3.97
C THR A 26 -1.10 12.81 -3.93
N ILE A 27 -0.20 12.73 -4.91
CA ILE A 27 0.89 13.67 -5.12
C ILE A 27 0.44 14.71 -6.14
N THR A 28 0.42 15.97 -5.73
CA THR A 28 0.20 17.15 -6.59
C THR A 28 1.40 18.08 -6.61
N GLU A 29 2.22 18.06 -5.55
CA GLU A 29 3.46 18.83 -5.45
C GLU A 29 4.65 17.93 -5.79
N PHE A 30 5.48 18.34 -6.76
CA PHE A 30 6.59 17.57 -7.32
C PHE A 30 7.95 18.22 -7.00
N ASP A 31 8.02 18.97 -5.91
CA ASP A 31 9.23 19.66 -5.42
C ASP A 31 9.96 18.87 -4.32
N GLU A 32 9.30 17.92 -3.67
CA GLU A 32 9.86 17.16 -2.55
C GLU A 32 9.87 15.65 -2.76
N ILE A 33 10.84 14.99 -2.11
CA ILE A 33 10.88 13.53 -2.00
C ILE A 33 9.93 13.10 -0.90
N PHE A 34 9.06 12.14 -1.20
CA PHE A 34 8.15 11.54 -0.25
C PHE A 34 8.63 10.13 0.14
N VAL A 35 8.60 9.83 1.44
CA VAL A 35 8.91 8.50 1.98
C VAL A 35 7.87 8.12 3.02
N ASP A 36 7.23 6.97 2.83
CA ASP A 36 6.33 6.38 3.82
C ASP A 36 6.59 4.87 3.92
N SER A 37 5.93 4.21 4.86
CA SER A 37 6.02 2.77 5.08
C SER A 37 4.69 2.15 5.46
N LEU A 38 4.55 0.86 5.15
CA LEU A 38 3.62 -0.03 5.83
C LEU A 38 4.38 -0.75 6.95
N ILE A 39 3.79 -0.72 8.15
CA ILE A 39 4.28 -1.46 9.30
C ILE A 39 3.34 -2.66 9.44
N PRO A 40 3.82 -3.90 9.26
CA PRO A 40 2.94 -5.06 9.30
C PRO A 40 2.24 -5.16 10.65
N ILE A 41 0.94 -5.46 10.62
CA ILE A 41 0.20 -5.85 11.82
C ILE A 41 0.90 -7.05 12.48
N GLU A 42 1.09 -6.99 13.80
CA GLU A 42 1.86 -7.97 14.59
C GLU A 42 1.42 -9.43 14.34
N ASP A 43 0.12 -9.67 14.12
CA ASP A 43 -0.42 -11.00 13.84
C ASP A 43 -0.04 -11.55 12.44
N ASN A 44 0.37 -10.68 11.51
CA ASN A 44 0.84 -11.03 10.16
C ASN A 44 2.37 -11.01 10.03
N ALA A 45 3.10 -10.81 11.13
CA ALA A 45 4.56 -10.69 11.12
C ALA A 45 5.30 -11.95 10.61
N PHE A 46 4.61 -13.10 10.46
CA PHE A 46 5.20 -14.37 10.07
C PHE A 46 4.59 -14.98 8.79
N GLY A 47 3.73 -14.25 8.08
CA GLY A 47 3.06 -14.71 6.86
C GLY A 47 3.73 -14.22 5.58
N TYR A 48 3.68 -15.03 4.52
CA TYR A 48 3.94 -14.56 3.16
C TYR A 48 2.72 -13.79 2.66
N SER A 49 2.94 -12.57 2.19
CA SER A 49 1.92 -11.75 1.56
C SER A 49 2.52 -11.04 0.34
N THR A 50 1.69 -10.31 -0.41
CA THR A 50 2.14 -9.49 -1.53
C THR A 50 2.18 -8.04 -1.11
N TYR A 51 3.30 -7.37 -1.35
CA TYR A 51 3.35 -5.92 -1.34
C TYR A 51 2.90 -5.38 -2.69
N ASN A 52 1.72 -4.78 -2.71
CA ASN A 52 1.08 -4.24 -3.90
C ASN A 52 1.29 -2.73 -3.95
N ILE A 53 1.58 -2.19 -5.14
CA ILE A 53 1.56 -0.75 -5.43
C ILE A 53 0.74 -0.52 -6.69
N ILE A 54 -0.21 0.40 -6.64
CA ILE A 54 -0.98 0.86 -7.78
C ILE A 54 -0.67 2.34 -7.99
N LEU A 55 -0.23 2.68 -9.19
CA LEU A 55 0.09 4.03 -9.62
C LEU A 55 -0.92 4.45 -10.70
N LYS A 56 -1.65 5.54 -10.47
CA LYS A 56 -2.60 6.08 -11.45
C LYS A 56 -2.48 7.59 -11.54
N GLY A 57 -2.31 8.13 -12.73
CA GLY A 57 -2.26 9.57 -12.91
C GLY A 57 -1.46 10.01 -14.12
N GLN A 58 -0.98 11.24 -14.06
CA GLN A 58 -0.18 11.83 -15.12
C GLN A 58 0.92 12.72 -14.54
N THR A 59 2.10 12.69 -15.16
CA THR A 59 3.24 13.56 -14.85
C THR A 59 3.77 14.19 -16.13
N ASN A 60 4.34 15.40 -16.04
CA ASN A 60 4.91 16.08 -17.22
C ASN A 60 6.26 15.52 -17.67
N ASP A 61 7.00 14.87 -16.77
CA ASP A 61 8.26 14.17 -17.05
C ASP A 61 8.35 12.92 -16.16
N SER A 62 9.56 12.40 -16.04
CA SER A 62 9.92 11.17 -15.35
C SER A 62 9.92 11.35 -13.84
N ILE A 63 9.26 10.41 -13.16
CA ILE A 63 9.30 10.19 -11.72
C ILE A 63 10.02 8.89 -11.42
N GLU A 64 10.39 8.72 -10.15
CA GLU A 64 10.99 7.50 -9.64
C GLU A 64 10.21 6.97 -8.43
N ILE A 65 9.87 5.69 -8.48
CA ILE A 65 9.31 4.94 -7.36
C ILE A 65 10.35 3.93 -6.89
N ARG A 66 10.59 3.87 -5.58
CA ARG A 66 11.45 2.84 -4.96
C ARG A 66 10.71 2.11 -3.88
N THR A 67 11.12 0.86 -3.66
CA THR A 67 10.61 0.01 -2.59
C THR A 67 11.77 -0.58 -1.81
N SER A 68 11.67 -0.64 -0.48
CA SER A 68 12.77 -1.16 0.34
C SER A 68 12.28 -1.73 1.67
N LEU A 69 13.01 -2.72 2.21
CA LEU A 69 12.82 -3.22 3.58
C LEU A 69 13.52 -2.35 4.64
N ASN A 70 14.37 -1.41 4.19
CA ASN A 70 15.11 -0.50 5.06
C ASN A 70 14.98 0.94 4.57
N ARG A 71 14.71 1.87 5.50
CA ARG A 71 14.52 3.29 5.21
C ARG A 71 15.69 3.94 4.42
N ASN A 72 16.89 3.38 4.50
CA ASN A 72 18.09 3.94 3.84
C ASN A 72 18.58 3.14 2.63
N ASP A 73 17.93 2.02 2.31
CA ASP A 73 18.33 1.18 1.20
C ASP A 73 17.76 1.69 -0.13
N LYS A 74 18.57 1.61 -1.19
CA LYS A 74 18.35 2.16 -2.53
C LYS A 74 18.28 1.06 -3.59
N SER A 75 17.98 -0.17 -3.18
CA SER A 75 18.21 -1.38 -3.97
C SER A 75 17.34 -1.51 -5.22
N TYR A 76 16.17 -0.87 -5.29
CA TYR A 76 15.29 -0.99 -6.45
C TYR A 76 14.59 0.31 -6.86
N SER A 77 14.86 0.78 -8.09
CA SER A 77 14.25 1.97 -8.69
C SER A 77 13.46 1.62 -9.93
N LEU A 78 12.24 2.15 -10.01
CA LEU A 78 11.38 2.09 -11.17
C LEU A 78 11.07 3.51 -11.65
N PHE A 79 11.23 3.76 -12.94
CA PHE A 79 10.97 5.06 -13.55
C PHE A 79 9.70 5.02 -14.37
N PHE A 80 8.87 6.06 -14.24
CA PHE A 80 7.61 6.23 -14.97
C PHE A 80 7.54 7.63 -15.55
N THR A 81 6.82 7.83 -16.65
CA THR A 81 6.66 9.14 -17.29
C THR A 81 5.32 9.24 -18.01
N GLY A 82 4.77 10.45 -18.13
CA GLY A 82 3.54 10.70 -18.86
C GLY A 82 2.30 10.16 -18.14
N THR A 83 1.41 9.50 -18.87
CA THR A 83 0.22 8.84 -18.28
C THR A 83 0.60 7.51 -17.67
N ILE A 84 0.25 7.30 -16.41
CA ILE A 84 0.61 6.14 -15.61
C ILE A 84 -0.68 5.44 -15.17
N ASP A 85 -0.80 4.14 -15.49
CA ASP A 85 -1.82 3.24 -14.94
C ASP A 85 -1.18 1.85 -14.80
N THR A 86 -0.47 1.66 -13.69
CA THR A 86 0.38 0.48 -13.45
C THR A 86 0.11 -0.13 -12.09
N ARG A 87 0.21 -1.46 -12.04
CA ARG A 87 0.25 -2.23 -10.79
C ARG A 87 1.58 -2.96 -10.69
N LEU A 88 2.22 -2.85 -9.53
CA LEU A 88 3.45 -3.52 -9.16
C LEU A 88 3.18 -4.46 -8.00
N ASN A 89 3.70 -5.68 -8.07
CA ASN A 89 3.56 -6.68 -7.04
C ASN A 89 4.95 -7.19 -6.66
N PHE A 90 5.22 -7.22 -5.37
CA PHE A 90 6.47 -7.71 -4.81
C PHE A 90 6.18 -8.76 -3.76
N ASP A 91 7.03 -9.78 -3.70
CA ASP A 91 6.99 -10.74 -2.59
C ASP A 91 7.28 -10.03 -1.27
N TYR A 92 6.49 -10.32 -0.24
CA TYR A 92 6.70 -9.84 1.11
C TYR A 92 6.70 -11.00 2.10
N TYR A 93 7.82 -11.19 2.79
CA TYR A 93 8.07 -12.34 3.66
C TYR A 93 7.76 -12.06 5.15
N GLY A 94 6.98 -11.02 5.44
CA GLY A 94 6.57 -10.69 6.80
C GLY A 94 7.65 -9.98 7.63
N GLY A 95 7.22 -9.46 8.78
CA GLY A 95 8.09 -9.12 9.92
C GLY A 95 8.95 -7.87 9.76
N LEU A 96 8.96 -7.23 8.58
CA LEU A 96 9.77 -6.05 8.29
C LEU A 96 8.93 -4.92 7.71
N ASN A 97 9.25 -3.67 8.05
CA ASN A 97 8.58 -2.54 7.43
C ASN A 97 8.85 -2.51 5.93
N GLN A 98 7.82 -2.18 5.15
CA GLN A 98 7.96 -1.99 3.72
C GLN A 98 7.86 -0.50 3.39
N TYR A 99 8.96 0.07 2.94
CA TYR A 99 9.08 1.49 2.60
C TYR A 99 8.75 1.73 1.14
N LEU A 100 8.00 2.80 0.89
CA LEU A 100 7.72 3.39 -0.42
C LEU A 100 8.43 4.72 -0.52
N TYR A 101 9.12 4.95 -1.63
CA TYR A 101 9.74 6.24 -1.96
C TYR A 101 9.14 6.74 -3.25
N PHE A 102 8.77 8.01 -3.23
CA PHE A 102 8.48 8.78 -4.42
C PHE A 102 9.53 9.88 -4.54
N ASN A 103 10.13 9.98 -5.71
CA ASN A 103 11.05 11.05 -6.07
C ASN A 103 10.55 11.68 -7.38
N PRO A 104 10.28 13.00 -7.41
CA PRO A 104 9.80 13.67 -8.61
C PRO A 104 10.82 13.61 -9.75
N TYR A 105 12.11 13.37 -9.45
CA TYR A 105 13.21 13.22 -10.41
C TYR A 105 13.32 14.40 -11.40
N LYS A 106 12.64 14.36 -12.55
CA LYS A 106 12.58 15.48 -13.50
C LYS A 106 11.18 16.10 -13.62
N ALA A 107 10.15 15.42 -13.13
CA ALA A 107 8.79 15.93 -13.14
C ALA A 107 8.68 17.14 -12.20
N THR A 108 7.89 18.12 -12.62
CA THR A 108 7.62 19.36 -11.86
C THR A 108 6.13 19.63 -11.69
N GLU A 109 5.28 18.93 -12.45
CA GLU A 109 3.83 19.06 -12.36
C GLU A 109 3.17 17.72 -12.70
N GLY A 110 1.95 17.53 -12.20
CA GLY A 110 1.16 16.35 -12.45
C GLY A 110 0.12 16.11 -11.38
N LYS A 111 -0.51 14.95 -11.47
CA LYS A 111 -1.37 14.41 -10.42
C LYS A 111 -1.20 12.91 -10.42
N LEU A 112 -0.63 12.36 -9.36
CA LEU A 112 -0.36 10.94 -9.22
C LEU A 112 -1.02 10.39 -7.95
N GLU A 113 -1.91 9.44 -8.11
CA GLU A 113 -2.41 8.62 -7.02
C GLU A 113 -1.50 7.39 -6.84
N ILE A 114 -1.03 7.19 -5.61
CA ILE A 114 -0.27 6.02 -5.21
C ILE A 114 -1.06 5.30 -4.12
N ARG A 115 -1.45 4.05 -4.41
CA ARG A 115 -2.05 3.14 -3.43
C ARG A 115 -1.10 2.01 -3.18
N TYR A 116 -0.95 1.59 -1.93
CA TYR A 116 -0.05 0.49 -1.60
C TYR A 116 -0.57 -0.30 -0.41
N SER A 117 -0.42 -1.62 -0.48
CA SER A 117 -0.99 -2.55 0.50
C SER A 117 -0.12 -3.79 0.73
N LEU A 118 -0.30 -4.41 1.90
CA LEU A 118 0.06 -5.79 2.16
C LEU A 118 -1.21 -6.64 2.08
N ASP A 119 -1.30 -7.50 1.06
CA ASP A 119 -2.46 -8.37 0.76
C ASP A 119 -2.08 -9.85 0.76
#